data_AF-A0A6M2A6F3-F1
#
_entry.id   AF-A0A6M2A6F3-F1
#
_cell.length_a   1.000
_cell.length_b   1.000
_cell.length_c   1.000
_cell.angle_alpha   90.00
_cell.angle_beta   90.00
_cell.angle_gamma   90.00
#
_symmetry.space_group_name_H-M   'P 1'
#
loop_
_entity.id
_entity.type
_entity.pdbx_description
1 polymer ?
#
loop_
_entity_poly.entity_id
_entity_poly.type
_entity_poly.pdbx_seq_one_letter_code
_entity_poly.pdbx_strand_id
1 'polypeptide(L)'
;MRIQITQKFRPFSHRPGINCLIPFTTWEVQVFPAKIFFRNLENDEEKCEELDIEGPVSGFTVVQDLERGRVEVFGRGKKGYFRYFIDADSRPFLKKKTLSLSKKRLFMGIHKKQDWEMIQRRFNMVEIFPFWIRMAQLVPEIPLPKKPAGTLKLLQDGQLDLLFAAAFQGILSPRLRDENFLGLIPDIPIPQNISPLGILHEGARQIEKLFFTTENDQWHFLPSLPKEFHAGRYIYLETPEGDQLDIEWSKKELKKVIIRPAKTRTISLILKRGLKTFRFRKSIRQKGERGSKTVDLQEGQTLYLDRFMK
;
A
#
# COMPACT_ATOMS: atom_id res chain seq x y z
N MET A 1 15.44 -9.66 16.75
CA MET A 1 15.37 -8.39 16.00
C MET A 1 14.02 -7.76 16.29
N ARG A 2 13.98 -6.53 16.81
CA ARG A 2 12.73 -5.78 17.04
C ARG A 2 12.51 -4.86 15.85
N ILE A 3 11.47 -5.11 15.05
CA ILE A 3 11.16 -4.28 13.89
C ILE A 3 10.55 -2.96 14.41
N GLN A 4 11.34 -1.89 14.40
CA GLN A 4 10.85 -0.56 14.78
C GLN A 4 10.13 0.09 13.61
N ILE A 5 8.97 0.68 13.89
CA ILE A 5 8.19 1.45 12.92
C ILE A 5 8.74 2.87 12.94
N THR A 6 9.77 3.12 12.13
CA THR A 6 10.38 4.44 11.97
C THR A 6 10.37 4.91 10.52
N GLN A 7 10.05 4.02 9.58
CA GLN A 7 10.07 4.31 8.15
C GLN A 7 8.86 5.16 7.77
N LYS A 8 9.14 6.35 7.26
CA LYS A 8 8.16 7.21 6.56
C LYS A 8 8.05 6.76 5.11
N PHE A 9 6.85 6.69 4.57
CA PHE A 9 6.64 6.35 3.16
C PHE A 9 6.71 7.61 2.28
N ARG A 10 7.90 7.85 1.70
CA ARG A 10 8.23 8.99 0.84
C ARG A 10 9.08 8.49 -0.35
N PRO A 11 8.57 7.59 -1.21
CA PRO A 11 9.28 7.18 -2.41
C PRO A 11 9.56 8.39 -3.30
N PHE A 12 10.72 8.38 -3.96
CA PHE A 12 11.18 9.50 -4.76
C PHE A 12 11.81 9.03 -6.06
N SER A 13 11.87 9.94 -7.02
CA SER A 13 12.48 9.76 -8.33
C SER A 13 13.27 11.00 -8.71
N HIS A 14 14.38 10.80 -9.42
CA HIS A 14 15.18 11.89 -10.00
C HIS A 14 14.89 12.12 -11.48
N ARG A 15 14.04 11.29 -12.08
CA ARG A 15 13.76 11.28 -13.51
C ARG A 15 12.71 12.35 -13.88
N PRO A 16 13.02 13.27 -14.81
CA PRO A 16 12.01 14.11 -15.46
C PRO A 16 10.96 13.26 -16.20
N GLY A 17 9.70 13.68 -16.13
CA GLY A 17 8.58 13.00 -16.75
C GLY A 17 8.05 11.80 -15.97
N ILE A 18 8.41 11.67 -14.69
CA ILE A 18 7.89 10.60 -13.84
C ILE A 18 6.41 10.84 -13.51
N ASN A 19 5.59 9.78 -13.62
CA ASN A 19 4.20 9.79 -13.18
C ASN A 19 4.11 9.42 -11.70
N CYS A 20 3.19 10.06 -10.98
CA CYS A 20 2.79 9.62 -9.65
C CYS A 20 1.36 10.04 -9.37
N LEU A 21 0.66 9.26 -8.54
CA LEU A 21 -0.67 9.64 -8.06
C LEU A 21 -0.60 10.80 -7.07
N ILE A 22 -1.60 11.67 -7.13
CA ILE A 22 -1.82 12.71 -6.12
C ILE A 22 -2.74 12.14 -5.04
N PRO A 23 -2.25 11.97 -3.80
CA PRO A 23 -3.08 11.47 -2.70
C PRO A 23 -4.38 12.27 -2.53
N PHE A 24 -5.43 11.56 -2.13
CA PHE A 24 -6.81 12.01 -1.90
C PHE A 24 -7.60 12.42 -3.15
N THR A 25 -7.08 12.09 -4.34
CA THR A 25 -7.70 12.43 -5.62
C THR A 25 -7.73 11.23 -6.58
N THR A 26 -8.41 11.37 -7.70
CA THR A 26 -8.33 10.43 -8.84
C THR A 26 -7.29 10.84 -9.88
N TRP A 27 -6.49 11.86 -9.59
CA TRP A 27 -5.56 12.44 -10.54
C TRP A 27 -4.16 11.82 -10.40
N GLU A 28 -3.56 11.52 -11.54
CA GLU A 28 -2.11 11.38 -11.66
C GLU A 28 -1.50 12.70 -12.13
N VAL A 29 -0.21 12.87 -11.80
CA VAL A 29 0.61 13.95 -12.33
C VAL A 29 1.87 13.37 -12.96
N GLN A 30 2.22 13.86 -14.15
CA GLN A 30 3.51 13.67 -14.78
C GLN A 30 4.33 14.95 -14.61
N VAL A 31 5.51 14.83 -14.01
CA VAL A 31 6.28 15.99 -13.56
C VAL A 31 7.57 16.16 -14.35
N PHE A 32 7.70 17.28 -15.06
CA PHE A 32 8.95 17.77 -15.62
C PHE A 32 9.41 19.03 -14.88
N PRO A 33 10.68 19.45 -15.00
CA PRO A 33 11.19 20.62 -14.27
C PRO A 33 10.42 21.92 -14.52
N ALA A 34 9.99 22.18 -15.75
CA ALA A 34 9.31 23.43 -16.13
C ALA A 34 7.84 23.23 -16.56
N LYS A 35 7.33 22.00 -16.48
CA LYS A 35 5.98 21.65 -16.98
C LYS A 35 5.42 20.47 -16.22
N ILE A 36 4.12 20.51 -15.93
CA ILE A 36 3.42 19.44 -15.24
C ILE A 36 2.13 19.12 -15.99
N PHE A 37 1.87 17.82 -16.18
CA PHE A 37 0.67 17.31 -16.82
C PHE A 37 -0.16 16.57 -15.78
N PHE A 38 -1.45 16.83 -15.77
CA PHE A 38 -2.42 16.20 -14.90
C PHE A 38 -3.36 15.37 -15.76
N ARG A 39 -3.66 14.17 -15.29
CA ARG A 39 -4.65 13.32 -15.92
C ARG A 39 -5.54 12.70 -14.86
N ASN A 40 -6.85 12.80 -15.04
CA ASN A 40 -7.81 12.20 -14.15
C ASN A 40 -8.09 10.76 -14.58
N LEU A 41 -7.74 9.80 -13.73
CA LEU A 41 -7.86 8.38 -14.03
C LEU A 41 -9.31 7.85 -13.95
N GLU A 42 -10.28 8.70 -13.60
CA GLU A 42 -11.71 8.32 -13.55
C GLU A 42 -12.46 8.73 -14.83
N ASN A 43 -12.13 9.89 -15.42
CA ASN A 43 -12.86 10.46 -16.55
C ASN A 43 -11.97 10.91 -17.72
N ASP A 44 -10.66 10.63 -17.65
CA ASP A 44 -9.64 10.96 -18.66
C ASP A 44 -9.49 12.48 -18.94
N GLU A 45 -9.96 13.34 -18.02
CA GLU A 45 -9.75 14.79 -18.09
C GLU A 45 -8.25 15.10 -17.95
N GLU A 46 -7.71 15.93 -18.85
CA GLU A 46 -6.31 16.35 -18.83
C GLU A 46 -6.16 17.85 -18.56
N LYS A 47 -5.12 18.22 -17.81
CA LYS A 47 -4.69 19.62 -17.61
C LYS A 47 -3.19 19.73 -17.69
N CYS A 48 -2.72 20.92 -17.98
CA CYS A 48 -1.29 21.20 -18.03
C CYS A 48 -1.02 22.56 -17.40
N GLU A 49 0.12 22.66 -16.71
CA GLU A 49 0.63 23.94 -16.21
C GLU A 49 2.12 24.08 -16.53
N GLU A 50 2.49 25.31 -16.86
CA GLU A 50 3.87 25.71 -17.05
C GLU A 50 4.38 26.41 -15.79
N LEU A 51 5.64 26.16 -15.45
CA LEU A 51 6.27 26.68 -14.25
C LEU A 51 7.34 27.68 -14.68
N ASP A 52 7.49 28.78 -13.92
CA ASP A 52 8.57 29.75 -14.13
C ASP A 52 9.92 29.21 -13.63
N ILE A 53 10.42 28.17 -14.32
CA ILE A 53 11.68 27.49 -14.02
C ILE A 53 12.54 27.49 -15.28
N GLU A 54 13.62 28.28 -15.24
CA GLU A 54 14.61 28.34 -16.32
C GLU A 54 15.72 27.29 -16.13
N GLY A 55 16.04 26.57 -17.21
CA GLY A 55 17.12 25.60 -17.25
C GLY A 55 18.53 26.21 -17.40
N PRO A 56 19.59 25.37 -17.32
CA PRO A 56 19.55 23.94 -17.02
C PRO A 56 19.15 23.66 -15.57
N VAL A 57 18.45 22.54 -15.33
CA VAL A 57 18.01 22.13 -13.98
C VAL A 57 18.89 21.00 -13.46
N SER A 58 19.36 21.15 -12.23
CA SER A 58 20.16 20.16 -11.49
C SER A 58 19.45 19.72 -10.21
N GLY A 59 19.72 18.48 -9.76
CA GLY A 59 19.14 17.95 -8.53
C GLY A 59 17.62 17.80 -8.55
N PHE A 60 17.00 17.72 -9.74
CA PHE A 60 15.56 17.53 -9.88
C PHE A 60 15.12 16.26 -9.15
N THR A 61 14.10 16.39 -8.30
CA THR A 61 13.57 15.30 -7.51
C THR A 61 12.07 15.46 -7.33
N VAL A 62 11.34 14.37 -7.54
CA VAL A 62 9.91 14.23 -7.24
C VAL A 62 9.78 13.25 -6.09
N VAL A 63 9.08 13.63 -5.03
CA VAL A 63 8.82 12.81 -3.84
C VAL A 63 7.33 12.65 -3.68
N GLN A 64 6.83 11.42 -3.69
CA GLN A 64 5.45 11.12 -3.34
C GLN A 64 5.37 10.94 -1.82
N ASP A 65 5.01 11.99 -1.09
CA ASP A 65 4.95 11.97 0.37
C ASP A 65 3.62 11.38 0.86
N LEU A 66 3.59 10.06 1.06
CA LEU A 66 2.41 9.33 1.51
C LEU A 66 2.10 9.51 3.01
N GLU A 67 3.01 10.16 3.75
CA GLU A 67 2.75 10.55 5.14
C GLU A 67 1.92 11.83 5.20
N ARG A 68 2.25 12.80 4.34
CA ARG A 68 1.59 14.10 4.25
C ARG A 68 0.48 14.16 3.21
N GLY A 69 0.39 13.15 2.34
CA GLY A 69 -0.61 13.07 1.29
C GLY A 69 -0.43 14.13 0.20
N ARG A 70 0.81 14.27 -0.30
CA ARG A 70 1.16 15.25 -1.33
C ARG A 70 2.32 14.79 -2.19
N VAL A 71 2.47 15.39 -3.36
CA VAL A 71 3.68 15.29 -4.18
C VAL A 71 4.53 16.53 -3.92
N GLU A 72 5.81 16.34 -3.66
CA GLU A 72 6.80 17.39 -3.47
C GLU A 72 7.79 17.36 -4.62
N VAL A 73 8.08 18.53 -5.20
CA VAL A 73 9.03 18.65 -6.30
C VAL A 73 10.05 19.73 -5.97
N PHE A 74 11.33 19.46 -6.22
CA PHE A 74 12.40 20.44 -6.01
C PHE A 74 13.60 20.21 -6.93
N GLY A 75 14.44 21.24 -7.03
CA GLY A 75 15.68 21.22 -7.80
C GLY A 75 16.35 22.59 -7.78
N ARG A 76 17.35 22.79 -8.64
CA ARG A 76 18.02 24.07 -8.83
C ARG A 76 18.08 24.40 -10.32
N GLY A 77 17.40 25.47 -10.71
CA GLY A 77 17.47 26.05 -12.05
C GLY A 77 18.38 27.28 -12.07
N LYS A 78 18.31 28.04 -13.17
CA LYS A 78 19.11 29.26 -13.37
C LYS A 78 18.79 30.36 -12.35
N LYS A 79 17.52 30.50 -11.95
CA LYS A 79 17.04 31.45 -10.93
C LYS A 79 17.31 30.98 -9.49
N GLY A 80 17.95 29.83 -9.29
CA GLY A 80 18.27 29.27 -7.98
C GLY A 80 17.44 28.04 -7.61
N TYR A 81 17.33 27.76 -6.30
CA TYR A 81 16.58 26.63 -5.78
C TYR A 81 15.07 26.86 -5.92
N PHE A 82 14.36 25.85 -6.39
CA PHE A 82 12.89 25.85 -6.41
C PHE A 82 12.35 24.66 -5.63
N ARG A 83 11.17 24.85 -5.03
CA ARG A 83 10.39 23.80 -4.39
C ARG A 83 8.91 24.16 -4.45
N TYR A 84 8.08 23.19 -4.82
CA TYR A 84 6.64 23.34 -4.79
C TYR A 84 5.97 22.02 -4.38
N PHE A 85 4.69 22.10 -4.06
CA PHE A 85 3.87 20.98 -3.63
C PHE A 85 2.64 20.85 -4.53
N ILE A 86 2.19 19.63 -4.73
CA ILE A 86 0.98 19.28 -5.44
C ILE A 86 0.14 18.42 -4.51
N ASP A 87 -1.00 18.94 -4.09
CA ASP A 87 -1.97 18.25 -3.25
C ASP A 87 -3.40 18.73 -3.55
N ALA A 88 -4.38 17.99 -3.04
CA ALA A 88 -5.79 18.25 -3.28
C ALA A 88 -6.28 19.63 -2.75
N ASP A 89 -5.58 20.20 -1.77
CA ASP A 89 -5.97 21.49 -1.18
C ASP A 89 -5.33 22.67 -1.95
N SER A 90 -4.18 22.44 -2.60
CA SER A 90 -3.42 23.45 -3.34
C SER A 90 -4.04 23.86 -4.69
N ARG A 91 -4.92 23.04 -5.27
CA ARG A 91 -5.44 23.22 -6.64
C ARG A 91 -6.95 23.02 -6.69
N PRO A 92 -7.74 24.02 -7.12
CA PRO A 92 -9.20 23.95 -7.09
C PRO A 92 -9.80 22.79 -7.89
N PHE A 93 -9.13 22.36 -8.97
CA PHE A 93 -9.62 21.25 -9.80
C PHE A 93 -9.32 19.86 -9.21
N LEU A 94 -8.40 19.77 -8.25
CA LEU A 94 -8.09 18.55 -7.53
C LEU A 94 -9.08 18.38 -6.38
N LYS A 95 -10.35 18.12 -6.71
CA LYS A 95 -11.39 17.92 -5.70
C LYS A 95 -10.99 16.79 -4.74
N LYS A 96 -10.65 17.16 -3.51
CA LYS A 96 -10.34 16.21 -2.44
C LYS A 96 -11.55 15.33 -2.18
N LYS A 97 -11.38 14.01 -2.28
CA LYS A 97 -12.42 13.09 -1.85
C LYS A 97 -12.21 12.78 -0.37
N THR A 98 -13.27 12.87 0.42
CA THR A 98 -13.24 12.47 1.83
C THR A 98 -13.04 10.96 1.91
N LEU A 99 -11.92 10.52 2.47
CA LEU A 99 -11.60 9.11 2.65
C LEU A 99 -11.63 8.75 4.14
N SER A 100 -12.14 7.56 4.46
CA SER A 100 -11.86 6.94 5.75
C SER A 100 -10.37 6.58 5.77
N LEU A 101 -9.58 7.41 6.44
CA LEU A 101 -8.14 7.21 6.55
C LEU A 101 -7.86 6.03 7.48
N SER A 102 -7.85 4.82 6.91
CA SER A 102 -7.26 3.68 7.58
C SER A 102 -5.79 3.99 7.90
N LYS A 103 -5.32 3.46 9.03
CA LYS A 103 -3.93 3.61 9.47
C LYS A 103 -3.10 2.38 9.15
N LYS A 104 -3.64 1.42 8.39
CA LYS A 104 -2.97 0.17 8.00
C LYS A 104 -1.56 0.45 7.50
N ARG A 105 -0.57 -0.25 8.05
CA ARG A 105 0.82 -0.18 7.57
C ARG A 105 1.49 -1.54 7.59
N LEU A 106 2.04 -1.89 6.44
CA LEU A 106 2.91 -3.04 6.26
C LEU A 106 4.38 -2.59 6.32
N PHE A 107 5.18 -3.27 7.14
CA PHE A 107 6.62 -3.08 7.24
C PHE A 107 7.32 -4.41 7.03
N MET A 108 8.34 -4.40 6.17
CA MET A 108 9.08 -5.61 5.80
C MET A 108 10.55 -5.54 6.21
N GLY A 109 10.90 -4.66 7.16
CA GLY A 109 12.27 -4.51 7.67
C GLY A 109 13.27 -3.94 6.66
N ILE A 110 12.80 -3.17 5.67
CA ILE A 110 13.66 -2.56 4.65
C ILE A 110 14.14 -1.18 5.11
N HIS A 111 15.45 -1.01 5.14
CA HIS A 111 16.11 0.25 5.50
C HIS A 111 16.77 0.95 4.30
N LYS A 112 16.56 0.43 3.08
CA LYS A 112 17.08 1.04 1.85
C LYS A 112 16.42 2.40 1.60
N LYS A 113 17.12 3.27 0.87
CA LYS A 113 16.53 4.50 0.32
C LYS A 113 15.36 4.13 -0.59
N GLN A 114 14.31 4.97 -0.56
CA GLN A 114 13.08 4.77 -1.34
C GLN A 114 13.20 5.38 -2.74
N ASP A 115 14.37 5.22 -3.35
CA ASP A 115 14.63 5.58 -4.74
C ASP A 115 13.84 4.62 -5.63
N TRP A 116 12.87 5.16 -6.36
CA TRP A 116 11.84 4.37 -7.01
C TRP A 116 12.36 3.63 -8.24
N GLU A 117 13.25 4.26 -9.00
CA GLU A 117 13.95 3.63 -10.13
C GLU A 117 14.75 2.42 -9.65
N MET A 118 15.40 2.55 -8.49
CA MET A 118 16.13 1.46 -7.86
C MET A 118 15.21 0.37 -7.29
N ILE A 119 14.06 0.72 -6.74
CA ILE A 119 13.03 -0.25 -6.31
C ILE A 119 12.50 -1.03 -7.52
N GLN A 120 12.13 -0.33 -8.60
CA GLN A 120 11.63 -0.93 -9.85
C GLN A 120 12.67 -1.86 -10.48
N ARG A 121 13.94 -1.44 -10.57
CA ARG A 121 15.02 -2.26 -11.13
C ARG A 121 15.24 -3.56 -10.33
N ARG A 122 15.11 -3.50 -9.01
CA ARG A 122 15.22 -4.70 -8.15
C ARG A 122 13.99 -5.60 -8.23
N PHE A 123 12.85 -5.04 -8.64
CA PHE A 123 11.58 -5.73 -8.81
C PHE A 123 11.23 -6.64 -7.61
N ASN A 124 11.36 -6.08 -6.40
CA ASN A 124 11.19 -6.83 -5.17
C ASN A 124 9.88 -6.44 -4.46
N MET A 125 8.93 -7.36 -4.40
CA MET A 125 7.61 -7.14 -3.78
C MET A 125 7.68 -6.79 -2.28
N VAL A 126 8.75 -7.23 -1.60
CA VAL A 126 9.04 -6.81 -0.21
C VAL A 126 9.17 -5.29 -0.12
N GLU A 127 9.79 -4.67 -1.14
CA GLU A 127 9.98 -3.21 -1.22
C GLU A 127 8.74 -2.49 -1.73
N ILE A 128 7.94 -3.12 -2.60
CA ILE A 128 6.80 -2.47 -3.28
C ILE A 128 5.51 -2.50 -2.45
N PHE A 129 5.15 -3.65 -1.87
CA PHE A 129 3.85 -3.85 -1.21
C PHE A 129 3.54 -2.87 -0.07
N PRO A 130 4.52 -2.44 0.77
CA PRO A 130 4.28 -1.39 1.76
C PRO A 130 3.71 -0.10 1.17
N PHE A 131 4.26 0.34 0.03
CA PHE A 131 3.82 1.56 -0.65
C PHE A 131 2.48 1.35 -1.35
N TRP A 132 2.24 0.19 -1.94
CA TRP A 132 0.96 -0.15 -2.57
C TRP A 132 -0.18 -0.11 -1.55
N ILE A 133 -0.03 -0.81 -0.42
CA ILE A 133 -1.02 -0.79 0.67
C ILE A 133 -1.26 0.64 1.15
N ARG A 134 -0.19 1.44 1.29
CA ARG A 134 -0.33 2.82 1.74
C ARG A 134 -1.06 3.69 0.71
N MET A 135 -0.73 3.56 -0.57
CA MET A 135 -1.32 4.36 -1.63
C MET A 135 -2.81 4.03 -1.81
N ALA A 136 -3.20 2.76 -1.70
CA ALA A 136 -4.61 2.34 -1.76
C ALA A 136 -5.47 3.08 -0.72
N GLN A 137 -4.97 3.25 0.50
CA GLN A 137 -5.67 4.00 1.57
C GLN A 137 -5.77 5.51 1.29
N LEU A 138 -4.97 6.01 0.36
CA LEU A 138 -4.87 7.44 0.03
C LEU A 138 -5.53 7.77 -1.30
N VAL A 139 -6.18 6.83 -1.98
CA VAL A 139 -6.95 7.13 -3.20
C VAL A 139 -8.42 6.75 -3.02
N PRO A 140 -9.33 7.40 -3.75
CA PRO A 140 -10.72 7.00 -3.79
C PRO A 140 -10.90 5.53 -4.16
N GLU A 141 -11.82 4.87 -3.48
CA GLU A 141 -12.23 3.52 -3.83
C GLU A 141 -13.11 3.55 -5.08
N ILE A 142 -12.63 2.93 -6.15
CA ILE A 142 -13.38 2.76 -7.39
C ILE A 142 -13.83 1.30 -7.45
N PRO A 143 -15.15 1.02 -7.57
CA PRO A 143 -15.66 -0.32 -7.76
C PRO A 143 -15.05 -0.97 -9.02
N LEU A 144 -14.73 -2.25 -8.92
CA LEU A 144 -14.31 -3.01 -10.09
C LEU A 144 -15.48 -3.17 -11.07
N PRO A 145 -15.25 -3.08 -12.38
CA PRO A 145 -16.27 -3.36 -13.36
C PRO A 145 -16.65 -4.85 -13.32
N LYS A 146 -17.92 -5.16 -13.59
CA LYS A 146 -18.40 -6.56 -13.68
C LYS A 146 -17.61 -7.40 -14.70
N LYS A 147 -17.12 -6.76 -15.76
CA LYS A 147 -16.27 -7.35 -16.79
C LYS A 147 -14.94 -6.59 -16.81
N PRO A 148 -13.89 -7.08 -16.14
CA PRO A 148 -12.59 -6.42 -16.16
C PRO A 148 -11.97 -6.40 -17.56
N ALA A 149 -11.27 -5.31 -17.86
CA ALA A 149 -10.57 -5.10 -19.12
C ALA A 149 -9.13 -4.62 -18.86
N GLY A 150 -8.26 -4.82 -19.84
CA GLY A 150 -6.85 -4.48 -19.71
C GLY A 150 -6.19 -5.18 -18.51
N THR A 151 -5.31 -4.48 -17.81
CA THR A 151 -4.55 -5.00 -16.67
C THR A 151 -5.41 -5.39 -15.46
N LEU A 152 -6.65 -4.91 -15.36
CA LEU A 152 -7.58 -5.36 -14.31
C LEU A 152 -7.88 -6.86 -14.39
N LYS A 153 -7.71 -7.49 -15.56
CA LYS A 153 -7.87 -8.94 -15.72
C LYS A 153 -6.86 -9.72 -14.87
N LEU A 154 -5.64 -9.20 -14.73
CA LEU A 154 -4.56 -9.83 -13.96
C LEU A 154 -4.86 -9.90 -12.45
N LEU A 155 -5.84 -9.13 -11.95
CA LEU A 155 -6.32 -9.27 -10.57
C LEU A 155 -6.99 -10.64 -10.33
N GLN A 156 -7.56 -11.27 -11.36
CA GLN A 156 -8.26 -12.55 -11.20
C GLN A 156 -7.29 -13.72 -10.99
N ASP A 157 -6.06 -13.59 -11.49
CA ASP A 157 -5.05 -14.65 -11.47
C ASP A 157 -4.24 -14.70 -10.17
N GLY A 158 -4.35 -13.67 -9.32
CA GLY A 158 -3.61 -13.57 -8.05
C GLY A 158 -2.09 -13.38 -8.21
N GLN A 159 -1.61 -13.10 -9.42
CA GLN A 159 -0.20 -12.89 -9.76
C GLN A 159 0.18 -11.42 -9.58
N LEU A 160 0.34 -11.01 -8.32
CA LEU A 160 0.56 -9.60 -7.94
C LEU A 160 1.84 -8.99 -8.52
N ASP A 161 2.87 -9.80 -8.75
CA ASP A 161 4.12 -9.39 -9.39
C ASP A 161 3.91 -9.07 -10.87
N LEU A 162 3.26 -9.96 -11.63
CA LEU A 162 2.94 -9.72 -13.05
C LEU A 162 1.98 -8.54 -13.21
N LEU A 163 0.96 -8.45 -12.35
CA LEU A 163 0.08 -7.30 -12.28
C LEU A 163 0.89 -6.02 -12.03
N PHE A 164 1.84 -6.04 -11.10
CA PHE A 164 2.69 -4.88 -10.85
C PHE A 164 3.48 -4.46 -12.09
N ALA A 165 4.11 -5.43 -12.78
CA ALA A 165 4.95 -5.17 -13.95
C ALA A 165 4.18 -4.57 -15.14
N ALA A 166 2.97 -5.06 -15.41
CA ALA A 166 2.15 -4.57 -16.51
C ALA A 166 1.43 -3.26 -16.15
N ALA A 167 0.89 -3.19 -14.94
CA ALA A 167 -0.17 -2.25 -14.60
C ALA A 167 0.30 -0.99 -13.89
N PHE A 168 1.59 -0.85 -13.58
CA PHE A 168 2.11 0.35 -12.92
C PHE A 168 3.21 1.02 -13.73
N GLN A 169 3.18 2.35 -13.69
CA GLN A 169 4.21 3.23 -14.21
C GLN A 169 4.61 4.27 -13.16
N GLY A 170 5.77 4.88 -13.38
CA GLY A 170 6.33 5.87 -12.46
C GLY A 170 6.27 5.40 -11.00
N ILE A 171 5.99 6.31 -10.07
CA ILE A 171 5.81 6.02 -8.63
C ILE A 171 4.37 5.58 -8.36
N LEU A 172 4.12 4.28 -8.54
CA LEU A 172 2.82 3.62 -8.28
C LEU A 172 1.61 4.23 -8.99
N SER A 173 1.78 4.78 -10.20
CA SER A 173 0.62 5.20 -11.00
C SER A 173 0.05 3.99 -11.77
N PRO A 174 -1.21 3.58 -11.52
CA PRO A 174 -1.79 2.44 -12.20
C PRO A 174 -2.26 2.82 -13.61
N ARG A 175 -2.22 1.85 -14.52
CA ARG A 175 -2.66 1.99 -15.92
C ARG A 175 -3.38 0.73 -16.40
N LEU A 176 -4.26 0.90 -17.38
CA LEU A 176 -5.06 -0.20 -17.93
C LEU A 176 -4.38 -0.95 -19.09
N ARG A 177 -3.32 -0.36 -19.67
CA ARG A 177 -2.56 -0.94 -20.79
C ARG A 177 -1.18 -1.39 -20.33
N ASP A 178 -0.65 -2.42 -20.99
CA ASP A 178 0.72 -2.90 -20.80
C ASP A 178 1.65 -2.14 -21.73
N GLU A 179 1.94 -0.89 -21.37
CA GLU A 179 2.82 -0.03 -22.19
C GLU A 179 4.31 -0.40 -21.99
N ASN A 180 4.60 -1.42 -21.17
CA ASN A 180 5.92 -2.06 -21.13
C ASN A 180 6.03 -3.20 -22.15
N PHE A 181 4.94 -3.52 -22.86
CA PHE A 181 4.89 -4.56 -23.89
C PHE A 181 5.42 -5.92 -23.40
N LEU A 182 5.05 -6.30 -22.17
CA LEU A 182 5.44 -7.58 -21.55
C LEU A 182 4.67 -8.77 -22.13
N GLY A 183 3.61 -8.50 -22.91
CA GLY A 183 2.78 -9.55 -23.52
C GLY A 183 1.82 -10.19 -22.53
N LEU A 184 1.53 -9.52 -21.41
CA LEU A 184 0.68 -10.04 -20.34
C LEU A 184 -0.82 -9.82 -20.60
N ILE A 185 -1.16 -8.83 -21.42
CA ILE A 185 -2.53 -8.56 -21.85
C ILE A 185 -2.57 -8.25 -23.36
N PRO A 186 -3.64 -8.66 -24.07
CA PRO A 186 -3.79 -8.32 -25.47
C PRO A 186 -4.03 -6.81 -25.64
N ASP A 187 -3.48 -6.23 -26.71
CA ASP A 187 -3.74 -4.83 -27.06
C ASP A 187 -5.11 -4.70 -27.71
N ILE A 188 -6.12 -4.55 -26.86
CA ILE A 188 -7.53 -4.37 -27.25
C ILE A 188 -8.06 -3.03 -26.73
N PRO A 189 -9.02 -2.40 -27.42
CA PRO A 189 -9.69 -1.21 -26.93
C PRO A 189 -10.26 -1.41 -25.53
N ILE A 190 -9.98 -0.46 -24.64
CA ILE A 190 -10.44 -0.48 -23.25
C ILE A 190 -11.66 0.46 -23.14
N PRO A 191 -12.78 0.00 -22.57
CA PRO A 191 -13.95 0.85 -22.35
C PRO A 191 -13.60 2.12 -21.56
N GLN A 192 -14.13 3.26 -21.98
CA GLN A 192 -13.85 4.58 -21.39
C GLN A 192 -14.33 4.73 -19.94
N ASN A 193 -15.26 3.89 -19.49
CA ASN A 193 -15.85 3.95 -18.15
C ASN A 193 -15.09 3.11 -17.11
N ILE A 194 -13.88 2.64 -17.43
CA ILE A 194 -13.07 1.82 -16.54
C ILE A 194 -11.90 2.67 -16.04
N SER A 195 -11.72 2.70 -14.71
CA SER A 195 -10.59 3.37 -14.08
C SER A 195 -9.51 2.37 -13.64
N PRO A 196 -8.21 2.66 -13.86
CA PRO A 196 -7.12 1.84 -13.32
C PRO A 196 -7.02 1.91 -11.79
N LEU A 197 -7.66 2.87 -11.12
CA LEU A 197 -7.57 3.01 -9.65
C LEU A 197 -8.11 1.79 -8.89
N GLY A 198 -9.00 1.00 -9.50
CA GLY A 198 -9.47 -0.26 -8.91
C GLY A 198 -8.35 -1.27 -8.63
N ILE A 199 -7.24 -1.19 -9.38
CA ILE A 199 -6.04 -2.02 -9.19
C ILE A 199 -5.42 -1.80 -7.81
N LEU A 200 -5.40 -0.56 -7.33
CA LEU A 200 -4.78 -0.23 -6.05
C LEU A 200 -5.49 -0.91 -4.89
N HIS A 201 -6.82 -0.77 -4.83
CA HIS A 201 -7.64 -1.31 -3.75
C HIS A 201 -7.70 -2.84 -3.79
N GLU A 202 -8.00 -3.43 -4.96
CA GLU A 202 -8.10 -4.88 -5.04
C GLU A 202 -6.73 -5.54 -4.86
N GLY A 203 -5.67 -4.97 -5.43
CA GLY A 203 -4.30 -5.43 -5.19
C GLY A 203 -3.94 -5.34 -3.70
N ALA A 204 -4.27 -4.25 -3.01
CA ALA A 204 -4.06 -4.13 -1.58
C ALA A 204 -4.84 -5.18 -0.77
N ARG A 205 -6.10 -5.48 -1.13
CA ARG A 205 -6.88 -6.56 -0.50
C ARG A 205 -6.24 -7.93 -0.71
N GLN A 206 -5.73 -8.21 -1.90
CA GLN A 206 -5.00 -9.47 -2.17
C GLN A 206 -3.70 -9.55 -1.39
N ILE A 207 -2.95 -8.45 -1.29
CA ILE A 207 -1.76 -8.37 -0.44
C ILE A 207 -2.14 -8.61 1.03
N GLU A 208 -3.23 -8.02 1.54
CA GLU A 208 -3.73 -8.24 2.90
C GLU A 208 -4.01 -9.73 3.19
N LYS A 209 -4.66 -10.43 2.25
CA LYS A 209 -4.95 -11.87 2.35
C LYS A 209 -3.70 -12.74 2.52
N LEU A 210 -2.51 -12.28 2.11
CA LEU A 210 -1.25 -12.99 2.36
C LEU A 210 -0.92 -13.07 3.86
N PHE A 211 -1.34 -12.07 4.63
CA PHE A 211 -0.99 -11.91 6.04
C PHE A 211 -2.14 -12.26 6.98
N PHE A 212 -3.38 -12.02 6.58
CA PHE A 212 -4.54 -12.22 7.42
C PHE A 212 -5.82 -12.45 6.60
N THR A 213 -6.59 -13.47 6.96
CA THR A 213 -7.96 -13.69 6.47
C THR A 213 -8.89 -14.08 7.60
N THR A 214 -10.18 -13.83 7.43
CA THR A 214 -11.23 -14.20 8.37
C THR A 214 -12.38 -14.87 7.63
N GLU A 215 -12.90 -15.97 8.20
CA GLU A 215 -14.06 -16.70 7.71
C GLU A 215 -14.83 -17.29 8.90
N ASN A 216 -16.09 -16.91 9.11
CA ASN A 216 -16.94 -17.45 10.19
C ASN A 216 -16.27 -17.42 11.58
N ASP A 217 -15.73 -16.26 11.98
CA ASP A 217 -14.96 -16.06 13.22
C ASP A 217 -13.69 -16.93 13.35
N GLN A 218 -13.23 -17.55 12.26
CA GLN A 218 -11.92 -18.19 12.15
C GLN A 218 -10.91 -17.20 11.60
N TRP A 219 -9.87 -16.94 12.39
CA TRP A 219 -8.82 -15.98 12.07
C TRP A 219 -7.57 -16.69 11.62
N HIS A 220 -7.22 -16.53 10.36
CA HIS A 220 -6.06 -17.16 9.75
C HIS A 220 -4.89 -16.17 9.72
N PHE A 221 -3.80 -16.53 10.38
CA PHE A 221 -2.61 -15.69 10.44
C PHE A 221 -1.51 -16.23 9.54
N LEU A 222 -0.99 -15.37 8.66
CA LEU A 222 0.02 -15.68 7.64
C LEU A 222 -0.37 -16.88 6.76
N PRO A 223 -1.62 -16.97 6.25
CA PRO A 223 -2.12 -18.17 5.57
C PRO A 223 -1.29 -18.49 4.31
N SER A 224 -0.89 -17.45 3.56
CA SER A 224 -0.25 -17.60 2.24
C SER A 224 1.01 -16.72 2.11
N LEU A 225 1.80 -16.63 3.17
CA LEU A 225 2.99 -15.77 3.21
C LEU A 225 4.07 -16.20 2.19
N PRO A 226 4.45 -15.35 1.22
CA PRO A 226 5.49 -15.66 0.23
C PRO A 226 6.86 -16.01 0.83
N LYS A 227 7.69 -16.72 0.06
CA LYS A 227 8.98 -17.24 0.54
C LYS A 227 9.99 -16.12 0.82
N GLU A 228 9.88 -15.02 0.12
CA GLU A 228 10.70 -13.83 0.26
C GLU A 228 10.35 -13.01 1.53
N PHE A 229 9.17 -13.25 2.14
CA PHE A 229 8.66 -12.44 3.26
C PHE A 229 9.14 -12.99 4.61
N HIS A 230 10.45 -12.96 4.83
CA HIS A 230 11.08 -13.58 6.01
C HIS A 230 10.66 -12.98 7.35
N ALA A 231 10.51 -11.66 7.43
CA ALA A 231 10.14 -10.95 8.65
C ALA A 231 9.41 -9.65 8.32
N GLY A 232 8.58 -9.19 9.24
CA GLY A 232 7.82 -7.96 9.06
C GLY A 232 6.83 -7.71 10.18
N ARG A 233 6.12 -6.59 10.05
CA ARG A 233 5.03 -6.20 10.93
C ARG A 233 3.92 -5.56 10.11
N TYR A 234 2.69 -5.99 10.31
CA TYR A 234 1.49 -5.37 9.76
C TYR A 234 0.69 -4.80 10.94
N ILE A 235 0.53 -3.48 11.01
CA ILE A 235 -0.21 -2.81 12.08
C ILE A 235 -1.52 -2.23 11.57
N TYR A 236 -2.46 -2.08 12.50
CA TYR A 236 -3.76 -1.48 12.27
C TYR A 236 -4.55 -2.16 11.15
N LEU A 237 -4.35 -3.47 10.96
CA LEU A 237 -5.26 -4.31 10.16
C LEU A 237 -6.65 -4.26 10.78
N GLU A 238 -7.68 -4.31 9.95
CA GLU A 238 -9.08 -4.20 10.38
C GLU A 238 -9.84 -5.42 9.88
N THR A 239 -10.65 -6.03 10.75
CA THR A 239 -11.58 -7.09 10.36
C THR A 239 -12.92 -6.49 9.90
N PRO A 240 -13.77 -7.25 9.19
CA PRO A 240 -15.11 -6.80 8.80
C PRO A 240 -15.98 -6.38 10.00
N GLU A 241 -15.74 -6.96 11.17
CA GLU A 241 -16.46 -6.65 12.40
C GLU A 241 -15.94 -5.39 13.12
N GLY A 242 -14.85 -4.80 12.62
CA GLY A 242 -14.24 -3.57 13.12
C GLY A 242 -13.07 -3.79 14.10
N ASP A 243 -12.64 -5.02 14.35
CA ASP A 243 -11.51 -5.25 15.26
C ASP A 243 -10.21 -4.80 14.62
N GLN A 244 -9.29 -4.31 15.46
CA GLN A 244 -7.99 -3.86 15.01
C GLN A 244 -6.86 -4.81 15.44
N LEU A 245 -5.95 -5.11 14.50
CA LEU A 245 -4.90 -6.10 14.66
C LEU A 245 -3.50 -5.53 14.37
N ASP A 246 -2.53 -5.92 15.18
CA ASP A 246 -1.11 -5.82 14.85
C ASP A 246 -0.52 -7.23 14.78
N ILE A 247 0.15 -7.57 13.69
CA ILE A 247 0.82 -8.85 13.46
C ILE A 247 2.31 -8.61 13.29
N GLU A 248 3.15 -9.35 14.01
CA GLU A 248 4.60 -9.36 13.85
C GLU A 248 5.08 -10.79 13.59
N TRP A 249 5.94 -10.97 12.59
CA TRP A 249 6.51 -12.27 12.23
C TRP A 249 8.01 -12.17 11.96
N SER A 250 8.69 -13.30 12.14
CA SER A 250 10.10 -13.46 11.83
C SER A 250 10.39 -14.92 11.52
N LYS A 251 11.30 -15.16 10.57
CA LYS A 251 11.57 -16.51 10.04
C LYS A 251 10.28 -17.19 9.56
N LYS A 252 9.34 -16.40 8.99
CA LYS A 252 8.03 -16.85 8.49
C LYS A 252 7.07 -17.43 9.55
N GLU A 253 7.38 -17.21 10.84
CA GLU A 253 6.58 -17.63 11.99
C GLU A 253 6.08 -16.41 12.77
N LEU A 254 4.86 -16.52 13.31
CA LEU A 254 4.29 -15.50 14.20
C LEU A 254 5.16 -15.30 15.43
N LYS A 255 5.36 -14.05 15.80
CA LYS A 255 6.07 -13.64 17.02
C LYS A 255 5.18 -12.92 18.00
N LYS A 256 4.32 -12.04 17.49
CA LYS A 256 3.39 -11.27 18.29
C LYS A 256 2.12 -10.96 17.51
N VAL A 257 0.99 -11.04 18.19
CA VAL A 257 -0.29 -10.49 17.73
C VAL A 257 -0.85 -9.58 18.82
N ILE A 258 -1.37 -8.43 18.44
CA ILE A 258 -2.14 -7.54 19.32
C ILE A 258 -3.54 -7.44 18.73
N ILE A 259 -4.56 -7.70 19.55
CA ILE A 259 -5.97 -7.64 19.15
C ILE A 259 -6.65 -6.55 19.96
N ARG A 260 -7.42 -5.70 19.30
CA ARG A 260 -8.24 -4.66 19.89
C ARG A 260 -9.67 -4.87 19.39
N PRO A 261 -10.50 -5.63 20.10
CA PRO A 261 -11.84 -5.98 19.68
C PRO A 261 -12.77 -4.77 19.69
N ALA A 262 -13.55 -4.63 18.62
CA ALA A 262 -14.69 -3.74 18.51
C ALA A 262 -15.98 -4.39 19.02
N LYS A 263 -16.04 -5.73 19.13
CA LYS A 263 -17.21 -6.46 19.63
C LYS A 263 -16.81 -7.61 20.55
N THR A 264 -17.63 -7.88 21.55
CA THR A 264 -17.50 -9.06 22.41
C THR A 264 -17.97 -10.31 21.67
N ARG A 265 -17.08 -11.29 21.46
CA ARG A 265 -17.39 -12.56 20.80
C ARG A 265 -16.26 -13.58 20.98
N THR A 266 -16.52 -14.83 20.66
CA THR A 266 -15.51 -15.88 20.66
C THR A 266 -14.98 -16.09 19.24
N ILE A 267 -13.65 -16.13 19.09
CA ILE A 267 -12.99 -16.42 17.82
C ILE A 267 -12.15 -17.69 17.90
N SER A 268 -11.87 -18.29 16.74
CA SER A 268 -10.93 -19.40 16.60
C SER A 268 -9.67 -18.97 15.83
N LEU A 269 -8.49 -19.21 16.40
CA LEU A 269 -7.21 -18.88 15.79
C LEU A 269 -6.70 -20.07 14.95
N ILE A 270 -6.61 -19.85 13.64
CA ILE A 270 -6.02 -20.81 12.70
C ILE A 270 -4.55 -20.45 12.49
N LEU A 271 -3.69 -21.20 13.18
CA LEU A 271 -2.23 -21.03 13.16
C LEU A 271 -1.59 -22.08 12.23
N LYS A 272 -0.42 -21.75 11.65
CA LYS A 272 0.37 -22.68 10.84
C LYS A 272 0.65 -24.00 11.57
N ARG A 273 0.71 -25.10 10.80
CA ARG A 273 0.97 -26.46 11.30
C ARG A 273 2.20 -26.48 12.21
N GLY A 274 2.03 -27.12 13.36
CA GLY A 274 3.07 -27.25 14.37
C GLY A 274 2.94 -26.24 15.51
N LEU A 275 2.32 -25.07 15.35
CA LEU A 275 2.10 -24.16 16.49
C LEU A 275 1.00 -24.70 17.42
N LYS A 276 1.38 -25.05 18.65
CA LYS A 276 0.47 -25.64 19.64
C LYS A 276 0.03 -24.66 20.71
N THR A 277 0.91 -23.72 21.07
CA THR A 277 0.66 -22.85 22.23
C THR A 277 1.22 -21.46 21.98
N PHE A 278 0.69 -20.52 22.74
CA PHE A 278 1.20 -19.16 22.84
C PHE A 278 0.91 -18.65 24.24
N ARG A 279 1.50 -17.52 24.58
CA ARG A 279 1.20 -16.79 25.80
C ARG A 279 0.16 -15.72 25.52
N PHE A 280 -0.85 -15.69 26.35
CA PHE A 280 -1.97 -14.76 26.32
C PHE A 280 -1.85 -13.74 27.47
N ARG A 281 -2.11 -12.46 27.19
CA ARG A 281 -2.10 -11.37 28.18
C ARG A 281 -3.17 -10.33 27.87
N LYS A 282 -3.84 -9.81 28.90
CA LYS A 282 -4.75 -8.64 28.80
C LYS A 282 -4.02 -7.32 29.04
N SER A 283 -2.79 -7.37 29.55
CA SER A 283 -1.92 -6.21 29.73
C SER A 283 -0.45 -6.59 29.58
N ILE A 284 0.37 -5.66 29.09
CA ILE A 284 1.82 -5.85 28.93
C ILE A 284 2.50 -6.14 30.29
N ARG A 285 1.94 -5.62 31.39
CA ARG A 285 2.48 -5.79 32.75
C ARG A 285 2.20 -7.18 33.35
N GLN A 286 1.24 -7.93 32.80
CA GLN A 286 0.91 -9.25 33.30
C GLN A 286 1.93 -10.31 32.84
N LYS A 287 2.16 -11.32 33.68
CA LYS A 287 3.05 -12.46 33.37
C LYS A 287 2.54 -13.25 32.15
N GLY A 288 1.22 -13.34 32.01
CA GLY A 288 0.50 -14.04 30.95
C GLY A 288 0.29 -15.52 31.24
N GLU A 289 -0.72 -16.07 30.58
CA GLU A 289 -1.17 -17.45 30.73
C GLU A 289 -0.98 -18.22 29.42
N ARG A 290 -1.07 -19.53 29.46
CA ARG A 290 -1.03 -20.35 28.24
C ARG A 290 -2.36 -20.20 27.50
N GLY A 291 -2.31 -19.68 26.28
CA GLY A 291 -3.49 -19.46 25.44
C GLY A 291 -4.02 -20.74 24.80
N SER A 292 -5.32 -20.76 24.54
CA SER A 292 -6.03 -21.73 23.69
C SER A 292 -6.21 -21.18 22.28
N LYS A 293 -6.47 -22.03 21.30
CA LYS A 293 -6.84 -21.57 19.94
C LYS A 293 -8.19 -20.88 19.91
N THR A 294 -9.06 -21.13 20.88
CA THR A 294 -10.29 -20.38 21.07
C THR A 294 -10.01 -19.20 22.00
N VAL A 295 -10.39 -18.00 21.57
CA VAL A 295 -10.15 -16.76 22.32
C VAL A 295 -11.44 -15.99 22.46
N ASP A 296 -11.81 -15.69 23.70
CA ASP A 296 -12.90 -14.78 24.00
C ASP A 296 -12.41 -13.34 23.89
N LEU A 297 -12.96 -12.64 22.91
CA LEU A 297 -12.77 -11.20 22.73
C LEU A 297 -13.78 -10.46 23.59
N GLN A 298 -13.30 -9.43 24.28
CA GLN A 298 -14.12 -8.49 25.02
C GLN A 298 -13.93 -7.11 24.40
N GLU A 299 -15.03 -6.43 24.08
CA GLU A 299 -15.02 -5.09 23.52
C GLU A 299 -14.19 -4.13 24.39
N GLY A 300 -13.34 -3.32 23.76
CA GLY A 300 -12.47 -2.35 24.43
C GLY A 300 -11.24 -2.95 25.14
N GLN A 301 -11.13 -4.29 25.25
CA GLN A 301 -9.99 -4.94 25.89
C GLN A 301 -8.88 -5.25 24.89
N THR A 302 -7.67 -4.73 25.12
CA THR A 302 -6.52 -5.11 24.30
C THR A 302 -5.94 -6.47 24.73
N LEU A 303 -5.79 -7.39 23.77
CA LEU A 303 -5.18 -8.70 23.96
C LEU A 303 -3.80 -8.75 23.31
N TYR A 304 -2.86 -9.40 23.98
CA TYR A 304 -1.50 -9.62 23.51
C TYR A 304 -1.19 -11.11 23.47
N LEU A 305 -0.88 -11.61 22.28
CA LEU A 305 -0.49 -12.99 22.04
C LEU A 305 0.99 -12.98 21.62
N ASP A 306 1.84 -13.70 22.33
CA ASP A 306 3.25 -13.84 21.99
C ASP A 306 3.82 -15.19 22.41
N ARG A 307 5.13 -15.41 22.25
CA ARG A 307 5.79 -16.68 22.58
C ARG A 307 5.07 -17.89 21.96
N PHE A 308 4.78 -17.81 20.66
CA PHE A 308 4.25 -18.93 19.90
C PHE A 308 5.26 -20.09 19.90
N MET A 309 4.83 -21.27 20.33
CA MET A 309 5.67 -22.48 20.48
C MET A 309 5.05 -23.67 19.74
N LYS A 310 5.93 -24.58 19.30
CA LYS A 310 5.55 -25.84 18.64
C LYS A 310 5.13 -26.94 19.62
#